data_AF-A0A0G0SYL4-F1
#
_entry.id   AF-A0A0G0SYL4-F1
#
_cell.length_a   1.000
_cell.length_b   1.000
_cell.length_c   1.000
_cell.angle_alpha   90.00
_cell.angle_beta   90.00
_cell.angle_gamma   90.00
#
_symmetry.space_group_name_H-M   'P 1'
#
loop_
_entity.id
_entity.type
_entity.pdbx_description
1 polymer ?
#
loop_
_entity_poly.entity_id
_entity_poly.type
_entity_poly.pdbx_seq_one_letter_code
_entity_poly.pdbx_strand_id
1 'polypeptide(L)'
;MSSRLNINRYIPDSSLLKKYPNLGPVEISRKKEFENNLPGANYVLLYSHEAKKLIIVPPHHPLNSESKENPGTDYAHVVFEGLSLEYKSEKEGNLILWKPRLMRLRRSTKHHGFQTPVSLSQLAQGIEDLVAVLGPAVLLGDGDKPSRAYIRPVVKRGFGRYGVLPSFIGKVDMTALIWNWPFYLPEEDYREGAPVVVYMDVQRAGKIYAKEAGNYARGTEIGIRSNEIGAHEVICVAPFLRNPSTGELRYEDTLVTSLNLKKLAHSVIFADGMGEEILGVKGKRLFRPPLSVNRLGGTTLEYVAGHMARKYGLEVVEDVFGLDDFTNGKLESLLMLGNAVKVIPVRELVLADKNNKIIERIELTINETARFLVDRFQQELSGEVDPSHPSLLTPVKFNPQARAVLDNVYKNWI
;
A
#
# COMPACT_ATOMS: atom_id res chain seq x y z
N MET A 1 2.21 3.53 -27.33
CA MET A 1 2.61 4.75 -28.06
C MET A 1 2.55 5.90 -27.08
N SER A 2 3.70 6.41 -26.62
CA SER A 2 3.76 7.55 -25.71
C SER A 2 3.33 8.80 -26.48
N SER A 3 2.14 9.33 -26.19
CA SER A 3 1.86 10.74 -26.47
C SER A 3 2.96 11.54 -25.80
N ARG A 4 3.68 12.40 -26.54
CA ARG A 4 4.64 13.32 -25.93
C ARG A 4 3.98 14.01 -24.75
N LEU A 5 4.57 13.89 -23.57
CA LEU A 5 4.13 14.57 -22.35
C LEU A 5 3.87 16.04 -22.66
N ASN A 6 2.61 16.46 -22.60
CA ASN A 6 2.24 17.87 -22.72
C ASN A 6 1.97 18.43 -21.32
N ILE A 7 3.03 18.88 -20.65
CA ILE A 7 2.95 19.36 -19.27
C ILE A 7 2.00 20.56 -19.10
N ASN A 8 1.80 21.36 -20.15
CA ASN A 8 0.93 22.54 -20.12
C ASN A 8 -0.54 22.21 -19.79
N ARG A 9 -0.98 20.97 -20.02
CA ARG A 9 -2.35 20.56 -19.66
C ARG A 9 -2.62 20.57 -18.15
N TYR A 10 -1.56 20.47 -17.34
CA TYR A 10 -1.62 20.45 -15.88
C TYR A 10 -1.40 21.82 -15.23
N ILE A 11 -1.07 22.84 -16.03
CA ILE A 11 -0.85 24.19 -15.52
C ILE A 11 -2.21 24.89 -15.39
N PRO A 12 -2.57 25.43 -14.21
CA PRO A 12 -3.76 26.26 -14.04
C PRO A 12 -3.71 27.50 -14.93
N ASP A 13 -4.86 28.05 -15.30
CA ASP A 13 -4.90 29.24 -16.15
C ASP A 13 -4.34 30.46 -15.42
N SER A 14 -3.84 31.43 -16.18
CA SER A 14 -3.09 32.59 -15.63
C SER A 14 -3.88 33.41 -14.61
N SER A 15 -5.21 33.50 -14.76
CA SER A 15 -6.09 34.18 -13.80
C SER A 15 -6.09 33.50 -12.43
N LEU A 16 -6.00 32.17 -12.39
CA LEU A 16 -5.98 31.40 -11.16
C LEU A 16 -4.62 31.49 -10.47
N LEU A 17 -3.53 31.39 -11.24
CA LEU A 17 -2.17 31.56 -10.70
C LEU A 17 -1.96 32.95 -10.11
N LYS A 18 -2.51 34.00 -10.72
CA LYS A 18 -2.42 35.39 -10.21
C LYS A 18 -3.08 35.60 -8.83
N LYS A 19 -3.97 34.71 -8.39
CA LYS A 19 -4.53 34.76 -7.02
C LYS A 19 -3.49 34.43 -5.95
N TYR A 20 -2.41 33.74 -6.33
CA TYR A 20 -1.38 33.22 -5.43
C TYR A 20 0.01 33.57 -6.00
N PRO A 21 0.40 34.88 -6.02
CA PRO A 21 1.58 35.32 -6.74
C PRO A 21 2.91 34.94 -6.07
N ASN A 22 2.92 34.81 -4.73
CA ASN A 22 4.11 34.61 -3.92
C ASN A 22 3.81 33.72 -2.70
N LEU A 23 4.86 33.11 -2.16
CA LEU A 23 4.83 32.43 -0.85
C LEU A 23 4.48 33.41 0.28
N GLY A 24 3.49 33.04 1.09
CA GLY A 24 3.22 33.67 2.38
C GLY A 24 3.90 32.93 3.53
N PRO A 25 3.86 33.49 4.76
CA PRO A 25 4.45 32.84 5.94
C PRO A 25 3.88 31.43 6.23
N VAL A 26 2.58 31.23 5.97
CA VAL A 26 1.90 29.93 6.18
C VAL A 26 2.43 28.90 5.18
N GLU A 27 2.58 29.28 3.91
CA GLU A 27 3.06 28.40 2.86
C GLU A 27 4.54 28.04 3.05
N ILE A 28 5.37 28.93 3.60
CA ILE A 28 6.75 28.62 3.98
C ILE A 28 6.80 27.56 5.07
N SER A 29 5.96 27.67 6.11
CA SER A 29 5.88 26.66 7.17
C SER A 29 5.45 25.31 6.60
N ARG A 30 4.40 25.30 5.76
CA ARG A 30 3.90 24.09 5.10
C ARG A 30 4.95 23.46 4.19
N LYS A 31 5.70 24.25 3.43
CA LYS A 31 6.78 23.75 2.58
C LYS A 31 7.77 22.92 3.41
N LYS A 32 8.21 23.46 4.56
CA LYS A 32 9.14 22.77 5.46
C LYS A 32 8.53 21.47 6.03
N GLU A 33 7.24 21.49 6.37
CA GLU A 33 6.53 20.27 6.82
C GLU A 33 6.48 19.20 5.71
N PHE A 34 6.21 19.60 4.47
CA PHE A 34 6.23 18.68 3.32
C PHE A 34 7.62 18.12 3.06
N GLU A 35 8.66 18.95 3.07
CA GLU A 35 10.05 18.51 2.87
C GLU A 35 10.50 17.50 3.93
N ASN A 36 10.10 17.70 5.18
CA ASN A 36 10.46 16.81 6.28
C ASN A 36 9.70 15.47 6.25
N ASN A 37 8.41 15.48 5.90
CA ASN A 37 7.57 14.27 5.98
C ASN A 37 7.45 13.51 4.65
N LEU A 38 7.62 14.21 3.53
CA LEU A 38 7.45 13.71 2.16
C LEU A 38 8.66 14.14 1.31
N PRO A 39 9.88 13.67 1.63
CA PRO A 39 11.09 14.08 0.94
C PRO A 39 11.02 13.84 -0.57
N GLY A 40 11.52 14.78 -1.37
CA GLY A 40 11.49 14.70 -2.84
C GLY A 40 10.13 14.95 -3.50
N ALA A 41 9.06 15.15 -2.74
CA ALA A 41 7.73 15.47 -3.28
C ALA A 41 7.63 16.94 -3.72
N ASN A 42 8.45 17.40 -4.68
CA ASN A 42 8.43 18.82 -5.10
C ASN A 42 7.12 19.26 -5.78
N TYR A 43 6.32 18.30 -6.24
CA TYR A 43 5.05 18.52 -6.91
C TYR A 43 4.03 17.46 -6.53
N VAL A 44 2.75 17.83 -6.54
CA VAL A 44 1.62 16.92 -6.35
C VAL A 44 0.65 17.03 -7.52
N LEU A 45 -0.07 15.94 -7.81
CA LEU A 45 -1.14 15.91 -8.79
C LEU A 45 -2.48 15.93 -8.06
N LEU A 46 -3.41 16.77 -8.49
CA LEU A 46 -4.77 16.77 -7.98
C LEU A 46 -5.80 17.23 -8.99
N TYR A 47 -7.06 16.83 -8.81
CA TYR A 47 -8.18 17.44 -9.53
C TYR A 47 -8.59 18.74 -8.84
N SER A 48 -8.48 19.87 -9.54
CA SER A 48 -8.98 21.15 -9.06
C SER A 48 -10.42 21.36 -9.53
N HIS A 49 -11.35 21.49 -8.58
CA HIS A 49 -12.74 21.82 -8.89
C HIS A 49 -12.92 23.23 -9.45
N GLU A 50 -11.99 24.14 -9.14
CA GLU A 50 -11.99 25.50 -9.69
C GLU A 50 -11.47 25.52 -11.14
N ALA A 51 -10.35 24.85 -11.41
CA ALA A 51 -9.80 24.74 -12.76
C ALA A 51 -10.52 23.71 -13.65
N LYS A 52 -11.35 22.84 -13.05
CA LYS A 52 -12.07 21.74 -13.70
C LYS A 52 -11.17 20.78 -14.50
N LYS A 53 -9.94 20.59 -14.03
CA LYS A 53 -8.94 19.71 -14.64
C LYS A 53 -7.96 19.18 -13.59
N LEU A 54 -7.23 18.14 -13.95
CA LEU A 54 -6.05 17.73 -13.19
C LEU A 54 -4.98 18.82 -13.32
N ILE A 55 -4.37 19.19 -12.19
CA ILE A 55 -3.30 20.16 -12.12
C ILE A 55 -2.10 19.59 -11.36
N ILE A 56 -0.91 20.11 -11.67
CA ILE A 56 0.32 19.84 -10.94
C ILE A 56 0.80 21.15 -10.32
N VAL A 57 0.99 21.14 -9.00
CA VAL A 57 1.37 22.30 -8.18
C VAL A 57 2.39 21.88 -7.12
N PRO A 58 3.19 22.82 -6.58
CA PRO A 58 3.94 22.57 -5.36
C PRO A 58 3.02 22.11 -4.21
N PRO A 59 3.43 21.17 -3.35
CA PRO A 59 2.54 20.61 -2.31
C PRO A 59 2.00 21.65 -1.33
N HIS A 60 2.76 22.69 -1.03
CA HIS A 60 2.37 23.79 -0.15
C HIS A 60 1.58 24.89 -0.86
N HIS A 61 1.35 24.79 -2.18
CA HIS A 61 0.59 25.77 -2.94
C HIS A 61 -0.88 25.80 -2.48
N PRO A 62 -1.54 26.96 -2.32
CA PRO A 62 -2.94 27.07 -1.88
C PRO A 62 -3.96 26.33 -2.76
N LEU A 63 -3.63 26.09 -4.03
CA LEU A 63 -4.43 25.25 -4.93
C LEU A 63 -4.40 23.78 -4.57
N ASN A 64 -3.38 23.30 -3.84
CA ASN A 64 -3.40 21.99 -3.18
C ASN A 64 -4.26 22.05 -1.91
N SER A 65 -5.53 22.42 -2.08
CA SER A 65 -6.51 22.46 -1.01
C SER A 65 -7.53 21.35 -1.21
N GLU A 66 -7.76 20.58 -0.16
CA GLU A 66 -8.90 19.67 -0.12
C GLU A 66 -10.21 20.45 0.04
N SER A 67 -11.33 19.79 -0.25
CA SER A 67 -12.65 20.32 0.11
C SER A 67 -12.71 20.61 1.62
N LYS A 68 -12.91 21.88 2.01
CA LYS A 68 -12.91 22.31 3.44
C LYS A 68 -13.95 21.61 4.30
N GLU A 69 -15.16 21.40 3.78
CA GLU A 69 -16.17 20.53 4.38
C GLU A 69 -16.17 19.24 3.57
N ASN A 70 -15.83 18.12 4.21
CA ASN A 70 -15.66 16.86 3.51
C ASN A 70 -16.28 15.68 4.30
N PRO A 71 -17.53 15.28 4.00
CA PRO A 71 -18.13 14.10 4.64
C PRO A 71 -17.36 12.79 4.37
N GLY A 72 -16.43 12.78 3.42
CA GLY A 72 -15.54 11.66 3.15
C GLY A 72 -14.60 11.35 4.32
N THR A 73 -14.13 12.36 5.05
CA THR A 73 -13.29 12.13 6.24
C THR A 73 -14.10 11.59 7.41
N ASP A 74 -15.33 12.07 7.58
CA ASP A 74 -16.17 11.72 8.74
C ASP A 74 -16.72 10.30 8.67
N TYR A 75 -17.04 9.82 7.46
CA TYR A 75 -17.65 8.50 7.22
C TYR A 75 -16.71 7.51 6.50
N ALA A 76 -15.41 7.82 6.44
CA ALA A 76 -14.40 7.01 5.75
C ALA A 76 -14.75 6.67 4.27
N HIS A 77 -15.46 7.56 3.56
CA HIS A 77 -15.68 7.45 2.12
C HIS A 77 -14.44 7.86 1.33
N VAL A 78 -13.39 7.06 1.49
CA VAL A 78 -12.05 7.28 0.96
C VAL A 78 -11.52 5.93 0.47
N VAL A 79 -11.10 5.88 -0.78
CA VAL A 79 -10.29 4.79 -1.32
C VAL A 79 -8.92 5.31 -1.70
N PHE A 80 -7.93 4.44 -1.62
CA PHE A 80 -6.56 4.77 -1.98
C PHE A 80 -5.87 3.58 -2.62
N GLU A 81 -4.68 3.84 -3.17
CA GLU A 81 -3.80 2.78 -3.61
C GLU A 81 -2.38 3.01 -3.09
N GLY A 82 -1.60 1.93 -3.01
CA GLY A 82 -0.18 1.99 -2.71
C GLY A 82 0.62 1.49 -3.89
N LEU A 83 1.41 2.36 -4.50
CA LEU A 83 2.31 1.99 -5.59
C LEU A 83 3.75 2.40 -5.25
N SER A 84 4.69 1.90 -6.03
CA SER A 84 6.09 2.24 -5.89
C SER A 84 6.73 2.47 -7.25
N LEU A 85 7.71 3.37 -7.25
CA LEU A 85 8.64 3.62 -8.34
C LEU A 85 10.03 3.19 -7.85
N GLU A 86 10.65 2.25 -8.54
CA GLU A 86 12.01 1.78 -8.25
C GLU A 86 12.99 2.47 -9.21
N TYR A 87 14.18 2.79 -8.70
CA TYR A 87 15.27 3.33 -9.51
C TYR A 87 15.71 2.32 -10.58
N LYS A 88 15.93 2.80 -11.81
CA LYS A 88 16.55 2.02 -12.90
C LYS A 88 17.78 2.74 -13.44
N SER A 89 17.69 4.05 -13.66
CA SER A 89 18.80 4.91 -14.08
C SER A 89 18.45 6.38 -13.86
N GLU A 90 19.41 7.28 -14.08
CA GLU A 90 19.19 8.73 -14.09
C GLU A 90 18.14 9.23 -15.10
N LYS A 91 17.70 8.39 -16.05
CA LYS A 91 16.75 8.77 -17.11
C LYS A 91 15.41 8.04 -17.00
N GLU A 92 15.30 7.02 -16.17
CA GLU A 92 14.15 6.12 -16.15
C GLU A 92 13.99 5.46 -14.77
N GLY A 93 12.75 5.26 -14.35
CA GLY A 93 12.38 4.42 -13.22
C GLY A 93 11.33 3.37 -13.63
N ASN A 94 11.07 2.41 -12.76
CA ASN A 94 10.07 1.36 -12.99
C ASN A 94 8.91 1.46 -11.99
N LEU A 95 7.70 1.66 -12.51
CA LEU A 95 6.48 1.51 -11.73
C LEU A 95 6.19 0.03 -11.47
N ILE A 96 6.04 -0.34 -10.21
CA ILE A 96 5.89 -1.73 -9.79
C ILE A 96 4.43 -2.15 -9.77
N LEU A 97 4.11 -3.25 -10.46
CA LEU A 97 2.76 -3.83 -10.58
C LEU A 97 1.71 -2.77 -10.96
N TRP A 98 2.10 -1.83 -11.83
CA TRP A 98 1.33 -0.64 -12.20
C TRP A 98 -0.11 -0.98 -12.61
N LYS A 99 -0.26 -1.79 -13.66
CA LYS A 99 -1.57 -2.17 -14.20
C LYS A 99 -2.43 -2.95 -13.18
N PRO A 100 -1.92 -4.00 -12.50
CA PRO A 100 -2.68 -4.68 -11.43
C PRO A 100 -3.21 -3.74 -10.34
N ARG A 101 -2.39 -2.78 -9.89
CA ARG A 101 -2.77 -1.86 -8.80
C ARG A 101 -3.76 -0.80 -9.26
N LEU A 102 -3.63 -0.27 -10.48
CA LEU A 102 -4.66 0.60 -11.07
C LEU A 102 -6.00 -0.10 -11.23
N MET A 103 -6.00 -1.40 -11.56
CA MET A 103 -7.23 -2.19 -11.62
C MET A 103 -7.89 -2.33 -10.24
N ARG A 104 -7.11 -2.46 -9.17
CA ARG A 104 -7.64 -2.46 -7.80
C ARG A 104 -8.15 -1.09 -7.38
N LEU A 105 -7.45 0.01 -7.70
CA LEU A 105 -7.96 1.37 -7.49
C LEU A 105 -9.31 1.54 -8.19
N ARG A 106 -9.43 1.12 -9.46
CA ARG A 106 -10.69 1.17 -10.21
C ARG A 106 -11.80 0.35 -9.59
N ARG A 107 -11.50 -0.86 -9.12
CA ARG A 107 -12.46 -1.71 -8.39
C ARG A 107 -12.95 -1.01 -7.12
N SER A 108 -12.04 -0.47 -6.33
CA SER A 108 -12.34 0.25 -5.09
C SER A 108 -13.20 1.49 -5.34
N THR A 109 -12.82 2.33 -6.31
CA THR A 109 -13.60 3.51 -6.70
C THR A 109 -15.01 3.14 -7.15
N LYS A 110 -15.16 2.07 -7.95
CA LYS A 110 -16.47 1.58 -8.39
C LYS A 110 -17.31 1.04 -7.22
N HIS A 111 -16.68 0.35 -6.28
CA HIS A 111 -17.35 -0.21 -5.11
C HIS A 111 -18.04 0.86 -4.27
N HIS A 112 -17.40 2.02 -4.06
CA HIS A 112 -18.00 3.17 -3.38
C HIS A 112 -18.99 3.98 -4.23
N GLY A 113 -19.17 3.64 -5.52
CA GLY A 113 -20.06 4.38 -6.42
C GLY A 113 -19.60 5.81 -6.71
N PHE A 114 -18.30 6.12 -6.59
CA PHE A 114 -17.80 7.47 -6.85
C PHE A 114 -17.98 7.88 -8.32
N GLN A 115 -18.63 9.02 -8.53
CA GLN A 115 -18.70 9.70 -9.81
C GLN A 115 -17.48 10.62 -9.94
N THR A 116 -16.39 10.12 -10.51
CA THR A 116 -15.14 10.88 -10.62
C THR A 116 -15.25 11.96 -11.69
N PRO A 117 -14.74 13.18 -11.46
CA PRO A 117 -14.82 14.28 -12.43
C PRO A 117 -13.91 14.09 -13.65
N VAL A 118 -12.91 13.22 -13.54
CA VAL A 118 -12.09 12.72 -14.64
C VAL A 118 -12.03 11.21 -14.56
N SER A 119 -11.73 10.55 -15.68
CA SER A 119 -11.57 9.09 -15.69
C SER A 119 -10.34 8.66 -14.89
N LEU A 120 -10.37 7.45 -14.34
CA LEU A 120 -9.20 6.87 -13.66
C LEU A 120 -8.01 6.65 -14.62
N SER A 121 -8.26 6.52 -15.93
CA SER A 121 -7.20 6.50 -16.94
C SER A 121 -6.51 7.86 -17.07
N GLN A 122 -7.24 8.98 -16.97
CA GLN A 122 -6.65 10.32 -16.92
C GLN A 122 -5.85 10.54 -15.63
N LEU A 123 -6.35 10.05 -14.49
CA LEU A 123 -5.59 10.08 -13.23
C LEU A 123 -4.30 9.26 -13.35
N ALA A 124 -4.38 8.03 -13.88
CA ALA A 124 -3.23 7.17 -14.10
C ALA A 124 -2.16 7.83 -14.98
N GLN A 125 -2.58 8.42 -16.11
CA GLN A 125 -1.65 9.16 -16.97
C GLN A 125 -1.05 10.37 -16.24
N GLY A 126 -1.84 11.09 -15.43
CA GLY A 126 -1.33 12.18 -14.61
C GLY A 126 -0.28 11.74 -13.59
N ILE A 127 -0.41 10.53 -13.03
CA ILE A 127 0.59 9.96 -12.11
C ILE A 127 1.87 9.64 -12.86
N GLU A 128 1.80 9.01 -14.04
CA GLU A 128 2.97 8.75 -14.89
C GLU A 128 3.69 10.05 -15.28
N ASP A 129 2.91 11.08 -15.62
CA ASP A 129 3.43 12.40 -15.98
C ASP A 129 4.07 13.11 -14.77
N LEU A 130 3.50 12.96 -13.58
CA LEU A 130 4.10 13.46 -12.32
C LEU A 130 5.42 12.75 -12.02
N VAL A 131 5.49 11.42 -12.20
CA VAL A 131 6.75 10.67 -12.09
C VAL A 131 7.80 11.22 -13.06
N ALA A 132 7.41 11.44 -14.32
CA ALA A 132 8.33 11.96 -15.33
C ALA A 132 8.88 13.35 -14.95
N VAL A 133 8.06 14.20 -14.34
CA VAL A 133 8.41 15.55 -13.89
C VAL A 133 9.30 15.54 -12.64
N LEU A 134 8.98 14.70 -11.65
CA LEU A 134 9.78 14.61 -10.42
C LEU A 134 11.19 14.10 -10.71
N GLY A 135 11.31 13.21 -11.69
CA GLY A 135 12.61 12.77 -12.19
C GLY A 135 13.36 11.88 -11.20
N PRO A 136 14.68 11.70 -11.36
CA PRO A 136 15.46 10.83 -10.49
C PRO A 136 15.56 11.36 -9.05
N ALA A 137 15.39 12.67 -8.82
CA ALA A 137 15.53 13.29 -7.50
C ALA A 137 14.60 12.69 -6.43
N VAL A 138 13.37 12.27 -6.79
CA VAL A 138 12.44 11.63 -5.84
C VAL A 138 12.88 10.22 -5.44
N LEU A 139 13.87 9.65 -6.14
CA LEU A 139 14.43 8.32 -5.91
C LEU A 139 15.78 8.35 -5.19
N LEU A 140 16.24 9.52 -4.74
CA LEU A 140 17.50 9.64 -4.01
C LEU A 140 17.23 9.67 -2.50
N GLY A 141 17.88 8.75 -1.76
CA GLY A 141 17.89 8.73 -0.30
C GLY A 141 19.12 9.47 0.25
N ASP A 142 19.48 9.16 1.51
CA ASP A 142 20.63 9.78 2.18
C ASP A 142 21.93 9.61 1.39
N GLY A 143 22.66 10.72 1.23
CA GLY A 143 23.92 10.76 0.48
C GLY A 143 23.76 10.47 -1.02
N ASP A 144 22.60 10.84 -1.59
CA ASP A 144 22.26 10.67 -3.01
C ASP A 144 22.28 9.21 -3.51
N LYS A 145 22.09 8.26 -2.59
CA LYS A 145 22.04 6.84 -2.96
C LYS A 145 20.70 6.49 -3.63
N PRO A 146 20.70 5.66 -4.68
CA PRO A 146 19.47 5.12 -5.24
C PRO A 146 18.60 4.45 -4.19
N SER A 147 17.34 4.86 -4.16
CA SER A 147 16.28 4.38 -3.28
C SER A 147 15.03 4.13 -4.13
N ARG A 148 13.85 4.23 -3.52
CA ARG A 148 12.56 4.13 -4.19
C ARG A 148 11.66 5.28 -3.76
N ALA A 149 10.59 5.48 -4.53
CA ALA A 149 9.52 6.40 -4.18
C ALA A 149 8.21 5.65 -3.96
N TYR A 150 7.42 6.10 -3.00
CA TYR A 150 6.05 5.65 -2.82
C TYR A 150 5.09 6.60 -3.53
N ILE A 151 4.04 6.04 -4.13
CA ILE A 151 3.00 6.80 -4.81
C ILE A 151 1.66 6.49 -4.14
N ARG A 152 0.97 7.53 -3.69
CA ARG A 152 -0.33 7.46 -2.98
C ARG A 152 -1.43 8.18 -3.77
N PRO A 153 -2.13 7.48 -4.67
CA PRO A 153 -3.39 7.96 -5.20
C PRO A 153 -4.48 7.86 -4.14
N VAL A 154 -5.31 8.89 -4.05
CA VAL A 154 -6.50 8.92 -3.20
C VAL A 154 -7.69 9.39 -4.03
N VAL A 155 -8.80 8.70 -3.89
CA VAL A 155 -10.11 9.12 -4.40
C VAL A 155 -11.05 9.14 -3.21
N LYS A 156 -11.60 10.30 -2.90
CA LYS A 156 -12.52 10.45 -1.78
C LYS A 156 -13.69 11.30 -2.14
N ARG A 157 -14.77 11.13 -1.40
CA ARG A 157 -15.82 12.14 -1.37
C ARG A 157 -15.20 13.48 -0.95
N GLY A 158 -15.65 14.57 -1.57
CA GLY A 158 -15.29 15.94 -1.23
C GLY A 158 -16.53 16.71 -0.76
N PHE A 159 -16.55 18.02 -0.97
CA PHE A 159 -17.63 18.89 -0.52
C PHE A 159 -19.01 18.47 -1.04
N GLY A 160 -19.98 18.42 -0.13
CA GLY A 160 -21.36 18.10 -0.42
C GLY A 160 -22.21 17.99 0.84
N ARG A 161 -23.49 17.63 0.69
CA ARG A 161 -24.42 17.46 1.81
C ARG A 161 -23.95 16.35 2.76
N TYR A 162 -23.98 16.64 4.06
CA TYR A 162 -23.73 15.67 5.13
C TYR A 162 -24.85 14.63 5.25
N GLY A 163 -24.47 13.40 5.56
CA GLY A 163 -25.36 12.27 5.78
C GLY A 163 -24.61 10.94 5.63
N VAL A 164 -24.93 9.96 6.47
CA VAL A 164 -24.28 8.62 6.46
C VAL A 164 -24.55 7.87 5.16
N LEU A 165 -25.72 8.08 4.57
CA LEU A 165 -26.08 7.64 3.21
C LEU A 165 -26.04 8.85 2.29
N PRO A 166 -24.87 9.17 1.74
CA PRO A 166 -24.71 10.46 1.13
C PRO A 166 -25.18 10.42 -0.32
N SER A 167 -25.68 11.53 -0.85
CA SER A 167 -26.16 11.61 -2.24
C SER A 167 -25.09 11.15 -3.23
N PHE A 168 -25.45 10.44 -4.29
CA PHE A 168 -24.52 10.12 -5.39
C PHE A 168 -24.02 11.38 -6.12
N ILE A 169 -24.73 12.51 -5.93
CA ILE A 169 -24.38 13.83 -6.48
C ILE A 169 -23.52 14.57 -5.44
N GLY A 170 -22.27 14.84 -5.79
CA GLY A 170 -21.33 15.56 -4.92
C GLY A 170 -19.94 15.67 -5.53
N LYS A 171 -19.08 16.52 -4.95
CA LYS A 171 -17.68 16.59 -5.38
C LYS A 171 -16.95 15.32 -4.97
N VAL A 172 -16.03 14.89 -5.83
CA VAL A 172 -15.06 13.83 -5.55
C VAL A 172 -13.68 14.45 -5.70
N ASP A 173 -12.88 14.36 -4.64
CA ASP A 173 -11.50 14.81 -4.64
C ASP A 173 -10.60 13.64 -5.10
N MET A 174 -9.66 13.97 -5.98
CA MET A 174 -8.70 13.00 -6.52
C MET A 174 -7.31 13.62 -6.41
N THR A 175 -6.39 12.92 -5.75
CA THR A 175 -5.01 13.37 -5.52
C THR A 175 -4.03 12.23 -5.75
N ALA A 176 -2.79 12.57 -6.07
CA ALA A 176 -1.66 11.64 -6.00
C ALA A 176 -0.41 12.36 -5.49
N LEU A 177 0.16 11.81 -4.42
CA LEU A 177 1.44 12.24 -3.86
C LEU A 177 2.52 11.21 -4.19
N ILE A 178 3.74 11.69 -4.44
CA ILE A 178 4.91 10.86 -4.69
C ILE A 178 6.06 11.42 -3.87
N TRP A 179 6.66 10.60 -3.02
CA TRP A 179 7.79 10.98 -2.18
C TRP A 179 8.80 9.85 -2.10
N ASN A 180 10.05 10.21 -1.83
CA ASN A 180 11.10 9.26 -1.50
C ASN A 180 10.68 8.48 -0.26
N TRP A 181 10.70 7.14 -0.35
CA TRP A 181 10.35 6.32 0.79
C TRP A 181 11.24 5.07 0.79
N PRO A 182 12.27 5.04 1.64
CA PRO A 182 13.25 3.96 1.66
C PRO A 182 12.64 2.65 2.21
N PHE A 183 13.48 1.79 2.78
CA PHE A 183 13.02 0.55 3.41
C PHE A 183 11.96 0.85 4.48
N TYR A 184 10.85 0.13 4.38
CA TYR A 184 9.70 0.31 5.28
C TYR A 184 9.90 -0.35 6.65
N LEU A 185 10.68 -1.44 6.65
CA LEU A 185 11.11 -2.16 7.85
C LEU A 185 12.64 -2.03 7.97
N PRO A 186 13.23 -2.32 9.14
CA PRO A 186 14.67 -2.45 9.28
C PRO A 186 15.24 -3.37 8.19
N GLU A 187 16.38 -2.98 7.60
CA GLU A 187 17.01 -3.76 6.51
C GLU A 187 17.31 -5.21 6.92
N GLU A 188 17.61 -5.42 8.20
CA GLU A 188 17.85 -6.74 8.78
C GLU A 188 16.64 -7.66 8.64
N ASP A 189 15.41 -7.16 8.75
CA ASP A 189 14.19 -8.00 8.65
C ASP A 189 14.03 -8.66 7.28
N TYR A 190 14.51 -8.02 6.21
CA TYR A 190 14.48 -8.60 4.87
C TYR A 190 15.43 -9.80 4.77
N ARG A 191 16.52 -9.79 5.55
CA ARG A 191 17.55 -10.83 5.58
C ARG A 191 17.26 -11.89 6.63
N GLU A 192 16.95 -11.52 7.87
CA GLU A 192 16.80 -12.44 8.99
C GLU A 192 15.34 -12.81 9.26
N GLY A 193 14.39 -12.04 8.72
CA GLY A 193 12.95 -12.14 8.95
C GLY A 193 12.44 -11.19 10.03
N ALA A 194 11.18 -10.78 9.89
CA ALA A 194 10.53 -9.88 10.84
C ALA A 194 9.86 -10.64 12.01
N PRO A 195 9.86 -10.07 13.22
CA PRO A 195 8.97 -10.49 14.30
C PRO A 195 7.54 -9.97 14.02
N VAL A 196 6.56 -10.86 14.09
CA VAL A 196 5.16 -10.56 13.74
C VAL A 196 4.22 -10.98 14.87
N VAL A 197 3.23 -10.15 15.19
CA VAL A 197 2.22 -10.48 16.21
C VAL A 197 0.87 -10.84 15.59
N VAL A 198 0.21 -11.83 16.17
CA VAL A 198 -1.22 -12.13 15.98
C VAL A 198 -1.95 -11.74 17.25
N TYR A 199 -2.81 -10.73 17.16
CA TYR A 199 -3.67 -10.33 18.26
C TYR A 199 -5.01 -11.05 18.19
N MET A 200 -5.41 -11.68 19.30
CA MET A 200 -6.67 -12.43 19.35
C MET A 200 -7.90 -11.53 19.16
N ASP A 201 -7.80 -10.23 19.39
CA ASP A 201 -8.88 -9.23 19.23
C ASP A 201 -8.84 -8.46 17.89
N VAL A 202 -7.94 -8.83 16.97
CA VAL A 202 -7.80 -8.16 15.67
C VAL A 202 -8.29 -9.11 14.58
N GLN A 203 -9.62 -9.16 14.42
CA GLN A 203 -10.30 -10.05 13.49
C GLN A 203 -10.80 -9.32 12.24
N ARG A 204 -10.63 -9.94 11.06
CA ARG A 204 -11.29 -9.55 9.81
C ARG A 204 -12.74 -10.04 9.82
N ALA A 205 -13.59 -9.42 10.65
CA ALA A 205 -14.99 -9.85 10.82
C ALA A 205 -15.84 -9.72 9.55
N GLY A 206 -15.61 -8.66 8.77
CA GLY A 206 -16.33 -8.38 7.52
C GLY A 206 -15.47 -8.59 6.28
N LYS A 207 -16.13 -8.96 5.17
CA LYS A 207 -15.45 -9.10 3.88
C LYS A 207 -14.90 -7.77 3.39
N ILE A 208 -13.63 -7.78 2.99
CA ILE A 208 -12.98 -6.64 2.35
C ILE A 208 -13.26 -6.65 0.85
N TYR A 209 -13.89 -5.60 0.34
CA TYR A 209 -14.23 -5.45 -1.08
C TYR A 209 -13.32 -4.46 -1.80
N ALA A 210 -12.84 -3.45 -1.07
CA ALA A 210 -12.09 -2.32 -1.58
C ALA A 210 -10.88 -2.02 -0.68
N LYS A 211 -9.89 -1.35 -1.27
CA LYS A 211 -8.81 -0.73 -0.49
C LYS A 211 -9.28 0.63 0.02
N GLU A 212 -10.17 0.58 1.01
CA GLU A 212 -10.84 1.74 1.61
C GLU A 212 -10.29 2.05 3.00
N ALA A 213 -10.39 3.32 3.43
CA ALA A 213 -9.84 3.76 4.71
C ALA A 213 -10.47 3.05 5.92
N GLY A 214 -11.74 2.65 5.83
CA GLY A 214 -12.45 1.93 6.90
C GLY A 214 -11.76 0.65 7.36
N ASN A 215 -10.99 -0.01 6.48
CA ASN A 215 -10.28 -1.25 6.80
C ASN A 215 -8.99 -1.03 7.64
N TYR A 216 -8.65 0.23 7.95
CA TYR A 216 -7.41 0.65 8.59
C TYR A 216 -7.62 1.50 9.85
N ALA A 217 -8.87 1.66 10.32
CA ALA A 217 -9.22 2.60 11.39
C ALA A 217 -8.47 2.37 12.72
N ARG A 218 -8.12 1.11 13.03
CA ARG A 218 -7.37 0.74 14.25
C ARG A 218 -5.85 0.73 14.08
N GLY A 219 -5.32 1.17 12.93
CA GLY A 219 -3.89 1.06 12.61
C GLY A 219 -2.96 1.67 13.66
N THR A 220 -3.27 2.86 14.18
CA THR A 220 -2.45 3.51 15.21
C THR A 220 -2.44 2.74 16.54
N GLU A 221 -3.61 2.28 16.99
CA GLU A 221 -3.73 1.51 18.24
C GLU A 221 -2.98 0.17 18.15
N ILE A 222 -3.15 -0.54 17.04
CA ILE A 222 -2.45 -1.80 16.77
C ILE A 222 -0.94 -1.58 16.67
N GLY A 223 -0.49 -0.50 16.02
CA GLY A 223 0.93 -0.18 15.88
C GLY A 223 1.63 0.18 17.19
N ILE A 224 0.95 0.92 18.08
CA ILE A 224 1.47 1.18 19.45
C ILE A 224 1.66 -0.16 20.16
N ARG A 225 0.64 -1.03 20.10
CA ARG A 225 0.68 -2.32 20.78
C ARG A 225 1.77 -3.24 20.25
N SER A 226 1.96 -3.33 18.93
CA SER A 226 2.98 -4.21 18.34
C SER A 226 4.39 -3.74 18.73
N ASN A 227 4.62 -2.43 18.75
CA ASN A 227 5.90 -1.85 19.16
C ASN A 227 6.25 -2.17 20.62
N GLU A 228 5.29 -2.14 21.55
CA GLU A 228 5.51 -2.44 22.97
C GLU A 228 6.04 -3.86 23.22
N ILE A 229 5.71 -4.82 22.36
CA ILE A 229 6.13 -6.22 22.48
C ILE A 229 7.25 -6.60 21.50
N GLY A 230 7.80 -5.62 20.77
CA GLY A 230 8.89 -5.79 19.81
C GLY A 230 8.50 -6.47 18.49
N ALA A 231 7.22 -6.45 18.12
CA ALA A 231 6.76 -6.94 16.82
C ALA A 231 6.72 -5.80 15.79
N HIS A 232 7.18 -6.06 14.58
CA HIS A 232 7.28 -5.06 13.51
C HIS A 232 6.06 -5.06 12.60
N GLU A 233 5.34 -6.18 12.52
CA GLU A 233 4.11 -6.30 11.74
C GLU A 233 3.05 -7.12 12.47
N VAL A 234 1.82 -7.06 11.96
CA VAL A 234 0.65 -7.71 12.57
C VAL A 234 -0.08 -8.57 11.55
N ILE A 235 -0.53 -9.75 11.99
CA ILE A 235 -1.45 -10.62 11.26
C ILE A 235 -2.83 -10.57 11.94
N CYS A 236 -3.84 -10.26 11.14
CA CYS A 236 -5.24 -10.34 11.53
C CYS A 236 -5.76 -11.78 11.45
N VAL A 237 -6.74 -12.10 12.29
CA VAL A 237 -7.39 -13.42 12.29
C VAL A 237 -8.63 -13.44 11.40
N ALA A 238 -8.92 -14.59 10.80
CA ALA A 238 -10.07 -14.84 9.95
C ALA A 238 -11.40 -14.77 10.75
N PRO A 239 -12.56 -14.62 10.08
CA PRO A 239 -13.88 -14.54 10.75
C PRO A 239 -14.38 -15.88 11.34
N PHE A 240 -13.54 -16.93 11.31
CA PHE A 240 -13.87 -18.26 11.79
C PHE A 240 -12.70 -18.89 12.53
N LEU A 241 -13.04 -19.82 13.42
CA LEU A 241 -12.11 -20.65 14.16
C LEU A 241 -12.11 -22.07 13.59
N ARG A 242 -10.95 -22.72 13.66
CA ARG A 242 -10.78 -24.13 13.37
C ARG A 242 -10.84 -24.94 14.65
N ASN A 243 -11.67 -25.98 14.69
CA ASN A 243 -11.61 -26.99 15.73
C ASN A 243 -10.31 -27.79 15.59
N PRO A 244 -9.39 -27.78 16.57
CA PRO A 244 -8.10 -28.46 16.45
C PRO A 244 -8.20 -29.98 16.28
N SER A 245 -9.29 -30.60 16.77
CA SER A 245 -9.48 -32.06 16.71
C SER A 245 -10.15 -32.53 15.43
N THR A 246 -11.08 -31.75 14.86
CA THR A 246 -11.86 -32.16 13.68
C THR A 246 -11.44 -31.44 12.40
N GLY A 247 -10.73 -30.31 12.52
CA GLY A 247 -10.43 -29.41 11.40
C GLY A 247 -11.63 -28.57 10.93
N GLU A 248 -12.81 -28.72 11.54
CA GLU A 248 -14.02 -28.01 11.16
C GLU A 248 -13.87 -26.50 11.37
N LEU A 249 -14.31 -25.71 10.39
CA LEU A 249 -14.32 -24.25 10.45
C LEU A 249 -15.69 -23.74 10.88
N ARG A 250 -15.72 -22.89 11.90
CA ARG A 250 -16.94 -22.28 12.43
C ARG A 250 -16.79 -20.76 12.53
N TYR A 251 -17.75 -20.03 11.98
CA TYR A 251 -17.86 -18.58 12.21
C TYR A 251 -18.03 -18.30 13.70
N GLU A 252 -17.08 -17.57 14.27
CA GLU A 252 -17.05 -17.25 15.68
C GLU A 252 -16.24 -15.97 15.90
N ASP A 253 -16.83 -15.05 16.64
CA ASP A 253 -16.19 -13.79 17.04
C ASP A 253 -15.24 -14.06 18.20
N THR A 254 -13.97 -13.72 18.00
CA THR A 254 -12.89 -13.98 18.97
C THR A 254 -13.04 -13.19 20.26
N LEU A 255 -13.87 -12.13 20.29
CA LEU A 255 -14.12 -11.32 21.47
C LEU A 255 -15.19 -11.90 22.41
N VAL A 256 -16.07 -12.77 21.90
CA VAL A 256 -17.21 -13.33 22.66
C VAL A 256 -17.19 -14.86 22.74
N THR A 257 -16.17 -15.49 22.19
CA THR A 257 -15.96 -16.94 22.29
C THR A 257 -15.88 -17.42 23.75
N SER A 258 -16.37 -18.64 23.99
CA SER A 258 -16.21 -19.32 25.30
C SER A 258 -14.83 -19.97 25.48
N LEU A 259 -13.97 -19.94 24.45
CA LEU A 259 -12.62 -20.51 24.54
C LEU A 259 -11.73 -19.66 25.46
N ASN A 260 -10.90 -20.33 26.25
CA ASN A 260 -9.81 -19.64 26.93
C ASN A 260 -8.74 -19.21 25.91
N LEU A 261 -7.91 -18.23 26.27
CA LEU A 261 -6.92 -17.63 25.37
C LEU A 261 -5.99 -18.64 24.70
N LYS A 262 -5.54 -19.68 25.43
CA LYS A 262 -4.67 -20.71 24.86
C LYS A 262 -5.40 -21.53 23.80
N LYS A 263 -6.62 -22.01 24.10
CA LYS A 263 -7.43 -22.74 23.11
C LYS A 263 -7.76 -21.86 21.90
N LEU A 264 -8.06 -20.59 22.12
CA LEU A 264 -8.33 -19.63 21.05
C LEU A 264 -7.10 -19.47 20.14
N ALA A 265 -5.92 -19.26 20.71
CA ALA A 265 -4.65 -19.14 19.99
C ALA A 265 -4.37 -20.32 19.03
N HIS A 266 -4.72 -21.55 19.42
CA HIS A 266 -4.59 -22.73 18.56
C HIS A 266 -5.78 -22.95 17.61
N SER A 267 -6.89 -22.23 17.80
CA SER A 267 -8.09 -22.32 16.95
C SER A 267 -8.18 -21.22 15.90
N VAL A 268 -7.48 -20.10 16.05
CA VAL A 268 -7.53 -19.00 15.07
C VAL A 268 -6.87 -19.39 13.75
N ILE A 269 -7.49 -18.94 12.66
CA ILE A 269 -6.92 -18.98 11.31
C ILE A 269 -6.41 -17.58 10.96
N PHE A 270 -5.28 -17.51 10.27
CA PHE A 270 -4.69 -16.25 9.80
C PHE A 270 -5.39 -15.76 8.53
N ALA A 271 -5.63 -14.46 8.45
CA ALA A 271 -6.24 -13.83 7.30
C ALA A 271 -5.21 -13.15 6.40
N ASP A 272 -4.77 -11.96 6.81
CA ASP A 272 -3.78 -11.10 6.17
C ASP A 272 -3.16 -10.18 7.22
N GLY A 273 -2.21 -9.33 6.84
CA GLY A 273 -1.73 -8.24 7.69
C GLY A 273 -2.57 -6.97 7.55
N MET A 274 -2.17 -5.91 8.26
CA MET A 274 -2.83 -4.61 8.11
C MET A 274 -2.63 -4.04 6.71
N GLY A 275 -1.42 -4.11 6.15
CA GLY A 275 -1.07 -3.63 4.80
C GLY A 275 -0.64 -4.72 3.80
N GLU A 276 -0.45 -5.95 4.29
CA GLU A 276 0.26 -7.05 3.67
C GLU A 276 -0.66 -8.27 3.51
N GLU A 277 -0.34 -9.14 2.56
CA GLU A 277 -0.88 -10.48 2.49
C GLU A 277 0.11 -11.47 3.12
N ILE A 278 -0.34 -12.70 3.37
CA ILE A 278 0.51 -13.77 3.90
C ILE A 278 0.60 -14.96 2.94
N LEU A 279 1.70 -15.70 3.01
CA LEU A 279 1.92 -16.93 2.26
C LEU A 279 2.68 -17.95 3.11
N GLY A 280 2.08 -19.12 3.35
CA GLY A 280 2.74 -20.24 4.00
C GLY A 280 3.62 -21.01 3.00
N VAL A 281 4.70 -21.63 3.47
CA VAL A 281 5.63 -22.40 2.63
C VAL A 281 5.97 -23.74 3.29
N LYS A 282 5.97 -24.81 2.49
CA LYS A 282 6.43 -26.16 2.88
C LYS A 282 7.17 -26.80 1.72
N GLY A 283 8.49 -26.98 1.83
CA GLY A 283 9.30 -27.41 0.68
C GLY A 283 9.01 -26.53 -0.56
N LYS A 284 8.55 -27.14 -1.66
CA LYS A 284 8.19 -26.43 -2.91
C LYS A 284 6.70 -26.06 -3.04
N ARG A 285 5.91 -26.19 -1.97
CA ARG A 285 4.49 -25.85 -1.94
C ARG A 285 4.26 -24.51 -1.26
N LEU A 286 3.42 -23.68 -1.85
CA LEU A 286 3.01 -22.36 -1.37
C LEU A 286 1.53 -22.41 -0.99
N PHE A 287 1.21 -22.00 0.23
CA PHE A 287 -0.13 -22.03 0.81
C PHE A 287 -0.66 -20.60 0.85
N ARG A 288 -1.58 -20.31 -0.05
CA ARG A 288 -2.22 -19.00 -0.17
C ARG A 288 -3.57 -19.03 0.55
N PRO A 289 -3.85 -18.13 1.51
CA PRO A 289 -5.18 -18.06 2.09
C PRO A 289 -6.26 -17.78 1.03
N PRO A 290 -7.44 -18.43 1.12
CA PRO A 290 -8.58 -18.12 0.26
C PRO A 290 -9.13 -16.72 0.55
N LEU A 291 -9.91 -16.14 -0.37
CA LEU A 291 -10.59 -14.86 -0.11
C LEU A 291 -11.65 -14.94 1.01
N SER A 292 -12.07 -16.16 1.40
CA SER A 292 -13.02 -16.38 2.50
C SER A 292 -12.47 -16.00 3.88
N VAL A 293 -11.15 -15.84 4.04
CA VAL A 293 -10.56 -15.29 5.28
C VAL A 293 -10.73 -13.76 5.41
N ASN A 294 -11.47 -13.14 4.47
CA ASN A 294 -11.70 -11.70 4.39
C ASN A 294 -10.44 -10.85 4.09
N ARG A 295 -9.42 -11.42 3.45
CA ARG A 295 -8.26 -10.69 2.93
C ARG A 295 -8.60 -9.78 1.74
N LEU A 296 -7.83 -8.73 1.52
CA LEU A 296 -8.05 -7.72 0.46
C LEU A 296 -7.85 -8.25 -0.99
N GLY A 297 -6.89 -9.16 -1.20
CA GLY A 297 -6.43 -9.55 -2.53
C GLY A 297 -5.24 -8.70 -3.00
N GLY A 298 -4.09 -8.91 -2.38
CA GLY A 298 -2.83 -8.21 -2.66
C GLY A 298 -2.19 -8.56 -4.00
N THR A 299 -1.78 -7.54 -4.76
CA THR A 299 -1.14 -7.74 -6.07
C THR A 299 0.23 -8.41 -5.99
N THR A 300 0.98 -8.21 -4.90
CA THR A 300 2.30 -8.82 -4.71
C THR A 300 2.17 -10.34 -4.52
N LEU A 301 1.24 -10.77 -3.66
CA LEU A 301 0.90 -12.19 -3.50
C LEU A 301 0.44 -12.82 -4.82
N GLU A 302 -0.44 -12.16 -5.57
CA GLU A 302 -0.88 -12.68 -6.88
C GLU A 302 0.27 -12.75 -7.89
N TYR A 303 1.27 -11.87 -7.81
CA TYR A 303 2.47 -11.98 -8.65
C TYR A 303 3.33 -13.18 -8.25
N VAL A 304 3.62 -13.34 -6.96
CA VAL A 304 4.43 -14.45 -6.45
C VAL A 304 3.75 -15.79 -6.73
N ALA A 305 2.49 -15.95 -6.34
CA ALA A 305 1.73 -17.19 -6.51
C ALA A 305 1.31 -17.42 -7.98
N GLY A 306 1.00 -16.38 -8.74
CA GLY A 306 0.48 -16.52 -10.11
C GLY A 306 1.57 -16.59 -11.19
N HIS A 307 2.73 -15.99 -10.96
CA HIS A 307 3.79 -15.86 -11.97
C HIS A 307 5.12 -16.49 -11.52
N MET A 308 5.66 -16.11 -10.37
CA MET A 308 6.94 -16.68 -9.92
C MET A 308 6.81 -18.18 -9.66
N ALA A 309 5.77 -18.60 -8.93
CA ALA A 309 5.53 -20.02 -8.64
C ALA A 309 5.48 -20.86 -9.92
N ARG A 310 4.75 -20.38 -10.94
CA ARG A 310 4.68 -21.05 -12.25
C ARG A 310 6.04 -21.11 -12.95
N LYS A 311 6.79 -20.00 -13.00
CA LYS A 311 8.10 -19.93 -13.68
C LYS A 311 9.12 -20.88 -13.05
N TYR A 312 9.07 -21.03 -11.73
CA TYR A 312 10.05 -21.83 -10.97
C TYR A 312 9.52 -23.20 -10.50
N GLY A 313 8.37 -23.64 -11.02
CA GLY A 313 7.82 -24.98 -10.74
C GLY A 313 7.42 -25.20 -9.28
N LEU A 314 6.94 -24.16 -8.61
CA LEU A 314 6.38 -24.23 -7.26
C LEU A 314 4.88 -24.50 -7.34
N GLU A 315 4.39 -25.39 -6.48
CA GLU A 315 2.95 -25.70 -6.39
C GLU A 315 2.26 -24.66 -5.52
N VAL A 316 1.12 -24.14 -5.99
CA VAL A 316 0.29 -23.22 -5.19
C VAL A 316 -1.00 -23.93 -4.80
N VAL A 317 -1.23 -23.99 -3.50
CA VAL A 317 -2.44 -24.54 -2.89
C VAL A 317 -3.18 -23.40 -2.20
N GLU A 318 -4.49 -23.33 -2.42
CA GLU A 318 -5.35 -22.45 -1.65
C GLU A 318 -5.84 -23.21 -0.42
N ASP A 319 -5.43 -22.76 0.78
CA ASP A 319 -5.77 -23.41 2.04
C ASP A 319 -5.73 -22.39 3.19
N VAL A 320 -6.44 -22.70 4.27
CA VAL A 320 -6.39 -21.95 5.52
C VAL A 320 -5.28 -22.50 6.43
N PHE A 321 -4.66 -21.62 7.20
CA PHE A 321 -3.65 -22.00 8.18
C PHE A 321 -3.62 -21.02 9.37
N GLY A 322 -3.13 -21.50 10.49
CA GLY A 322 -2.92 -20.76 11.74
C GLY A 322 -1.68 -21.30 12.47
N LEU A 323 -1.59 -21.04 13.76
CA LEU A 323 -0.44 -21.43 14.59
C LEU A 323 -0.13 -22.94 14.50
N ASP A 324 -1.16 -23.78 14.61
CA ASP A 324 -1.01 -25.24 14.66
C ASP A 324 -0.41 -25.85 13.39
N ASP A 325 -0.53 -25.16 12.25
CA ASP A 325 0.06 -25.65 11.00
C ASP A 325 1.60 -25.54 11.03
N PHE A 326 2.15 -24.59 11.79
CA PHE A 326 3.59 -24.46 11.99
C PHE A 326 4.10 -25.39 13.09
N THR A 327 3.42 -25.45 14.24
CA THR A 327 3.86 -26.28 15.38
C THR A 327 3.79 -27.78 15.08
N ASN A 328 2.85 -28.21 14.23
CA ASN A 328 2.74 -29.60 13.78
C ASN A 328 3.54 -29.89 12.48
N GLY A 329 4.29 -28.92 11.95
CA GLY A 329 5.19 -29.09 10.80
C GLY A 329 4.51 -29.19 9.42
N LYS A 330 3.21 -28.87 9.31
CA LYS A 330 2.51 -28.75 8.01
C LYS A 330 3.07 -27.60 7.19
N LEU A 331 3.46 -26.51 7.83
CA LEU A 331 4.16 -25.36 7.27
C LEU A 331 5.52 -25.18 7.95
N GLU A 332 6.49 -24.65 7.21
CA GLU A 332 7.86 -24.38 7.70
C GLU A 332 8.12 -22.89 7.84
N SER A 333 7.74 -22.13 6.81
CA SER A 333 8.00 -20.69 6.72
C SER A 333 6.72 -19.92 6.44
N LEU A 334 6.73 -18.66 6.88
CA LEU A 334 5.69 -17.69 6.61
C LEU A 334 6.32 -16.47 5.95
N LEU A 335 5.70 -15.99 4.88
CA LEU A 335 6.09 -14.75 4.22
C LEU A 335 4.98 -13.71 4.38
N MET A 336 5.36 -12.44 4.55
CA MET A 336 4.46 -11.29 4.36
C MET A 336 4.78 -10.60 3.02
N LEU A 337 3.73 -10.22 2.30
CA LEU A 337 3.83 -9.73 0.92
C LEU A 337 3.00 -8.45 0.73
N GLY A 338 3.63 -7.38 0.30
CA GLY A 338 2.97 -6.07 0.18
C GLY A 338 3.69 -5.12 -0.77
N ASN A 339 3.18 -3.90 -0.92
CA ASN A 339 3.93 -2.87 -1.64
C ASN A 339 5.10 -2.34 -0.80
N ALA A 340 4.84 -2.09 0.48
CA ALA A 340 5.81 -1.50 1.39
C ALA A 340 6.92 -2.49 1.73
N VAL A 341 6.55 -3.67 2.25
CA VAL A 341 7.45 -4.76 2.63
C VAL A 341 8.03 -5.56 1.45
N LYS A 342 7.50 -5.42 0.23
CA LYS A 342 7.84 -6.32 -0.89
C LYS A 342 7.50 -7.78 -0.55
N VAL A 343 8.50 -8.64 -0.33
CA VAL A 343 8.38 -10.01 0.17
C VAL A 343 9.38 -10.15 1.31
N ILE A 344 8.90 -10.43 2.52
CA ILE A 344 9.74 -10.62 3.70
C ILE A 344 9.43 -11.96 4.36
N PRO A 345 10.43 -12.64 4.94
CA PRO A 345 10.18 -13.76 5.81
C PRO A 345 9.73 -13.32 7.21
N VAL A 346 8.99 -14.18 7.90
CA VAL A 346 8.67 -14.05 9.31
C VAL A 346 9.58 -15.01 10.07
N ARG A 347 10.37 -14.50 11.02
CA ARG A 347 11.28 -15.32 11.85
C ARG A 347 10.69 -15.66 13.21
N GLU A 348 9.79 -14.83 13.71
CA GLU A 348 9.14 -15.01 15.00
C GLU A 348 7.65 -14.68 14.86
N LEU A 349 6.82 -15.55 15.40
CA LEU A 349 5.38 -15.33 15.53
C LEU A 349 5.01 -15.22 17.01
N VAL A 350 4.44 -14.08 17.39
CA VAL A 350 4.00 -13.76 18.74
C VAL A 350 2.48 -13.80 18.78
N LEU A 351 1.89 -14.53 19.72
CA LEU A 351 0.46 -14.51 19.96
C LEU A 351 0.17 -13.73 21.23
N ALA A 352 -0.72 -12.76 21.15
CA ALA A 352 -1.03 -11.88 22.28
C ALA A 352 -2.53 -11.56 22.39
N ASP A 353 -2.97 -11.25 23.60
CA ASP A 353 -4.34 -10.80 23.87
C ASP A 353 -4.51 -9.28 23.67
N LYS A 354 -5.73 -8.80 23.94
CA LYS A 354 -6.10 -7.37 23.84
C LYS A 354 -5.33 -6.43 24.78
N ASN A 355 -4.69 -6.98 25.83
CA ASN A 355 -3.92 -6.23 26.82
C ASN A 355 -2.41 -6.41 26.62
N ASN A 356 -1.98 -6.87 25.43
CA ASN A 356 -0.58 -7.17 25.11
C ASN A 356 0.05 -8.26 25.98
N LYS A 357 -0.76 -9.10 26.65
CA LYS A 357 -0.24 -10.28 27.33
C LYS A 357 0.14 -11.32 26.29
N ILE A 358 1.43 -11.68 26.27
CA ILE A 358 1.95 -12.74 25.41
C ILE A 358 1.37 -14.08 25.87
N ILE A 359 0.75 -14.79 24.94
CA ILE A 359 0.20 -16.13 25.10
C ILE A 359 1.28 -17.15 24.73
N GLU A 360 1.93 -16.95 23.57
CA GLU A 360 2.93 -17.85 23.01
C GLU A 360 3.88 -17.09 22.08
N ARG A 361 5.12 -17.57 21.96
CA ARG A 361 6.11 -17.15 20.97
C ARG A 361 6.67 -18.39 20.32
N ILE A 362 6.73 -18.38 18.99
CA ILE A 362 7.40 -19.43 18.23
C ILE A 362 8.38 -18.83 17.24
N GLU A 363 9.52 -19.49 17.07
CA GLU A 363 10.44 -19.20 15.98
C GLU A 363 10.02 -19.98 14.74
N LEU A 364 10.08 -19.33 13.59
CA LEU A 364 9.76 -19.93 12.29
C LEU A 364 11.04 -20.15 11.50
N THR A 365 11.14 -21.30 10.85
CA THR A 365 12.24 -21.59 9.94
C THR A 365 12.06 -20.79 8.66
N ILE A 366 13.14 -20.26 8.09
CA ILE A 366 13.13 -19.69 6.73
C ILE A 366 13.77 -20.71 5.80
N ASN A 367 12.94 -21.50 5.11
CA ASN A 367 13.42 -22.54 4.23
C ASN A 367 13.96 -21.98 2.90
N GLU A 368 14.56 -22.85 2.09
CA GLU A 368 15.18 -22.47 0.81
C GLU A 368 14.20 -21.80 -0.16
N THR A 369 12.94 -22.26 -0.21
CA THR A 369 11.91 -21.69 -1.09
C THR A 369 11.49 -20.31 -0.63
N ALA A 370 11.31 -20.10 0.67
CA ALA A 370 10.99 -18.81 1.24
C ALA A 370 12.11 -17.79 0.98
N ARG A 371 13.36 -18.17 1.23
CA ARG A 371 14.54 -17.35 0.90
C ARG A 371 14.61 -17.03 -0.59
N PHE A 372 14.47 -18.05 -1.43
CA PHE A 372 14.46 -17.89 -2.88
C PHE A 372 13.41 -16.88 -3.35
N LEU A 373 12.18 -16.93 -2.81
CA LEU A 373 11.12 -16.00 -3.20
C LEU A 373 11.43 -14.54 -2.80
N VAL A 374 12.00 -14.33 -1.61
CA VAL A 374 12.45 -13.01 -1.13
C VAL A 374 13.51 -12.45 -2.09
N ASP A 375 14.58 -13.20 -2.28
CA ASP A 375 15.74 -12.75 -3.07
C ASP A 375 15.36 -12.58 -4.54
N ARG A 376 14.64 -13.54 -5.12
CA ARG A 376 14.23 -13.50 -6.52
C ARG A 376 13.29 -12.34 -6.81
N PHE A 377 12.35 -12.04 -5.92
CA PHE A 377 11.46 -10.89 -6.11
C PHE A 377 12.27 -9.59 -6.13
N GLN A 378 13.25 -9.43 -5.23
CA GLN A 378 14.12 -8.26 -5.21
C GLN A 378 15.01 -8.16 -6.46
N GLN A 379 15.56 -9.27 -6.96
CA GLN A 379 16.33 -9.32 -8.22
C GLN A 379 15.48 -8.94 -9.44
N GLU A 380 14.22 -9.36 -9.48
CA GLU A 380 13.29 -8.98 -10.55
C GLU A 380 12.90 -7.50 -10.46
N LEU A 381 12.84 -6.91 -9.26
CA LEU A 381 12.59 -5.47 -9.08
C LEU A 381 13.77 -4.59 -9.50
N SER A 382 15.00 -5.00 -9.15
CA SER A 382 16.23 -4.27 -9.50
C SER A 382 16.60 -4.38 -10.98
N GLY A 383 16.01 -5.35 -11.70
CA GLY A 383 16.37 -5.66 -13.07
C GLY A 383 17.66 -6.48 -13.20
N GLU A 384 18.16 -7.07 -12.10
CA GLU A 384 19.26 -8.03 -12.12
C GLU A 384 18.88 -9.30 -12.91
N VAL A 385 17.61 -9.69 -12.84
CA VAL A 385 17.04 -10.78 -13.64
C VAL A 385 15.73 -10.37 -14.28
N ASP A 386 15.39 -11.02 -15.41
CA ASP A 386 14.12 -10.77 -16.08
C ASP A 386 12.92 -11.13 -15.19
N PRO A 387 11.90 -10.24 -15.12
CA PRO A 387 10.68 -10.52 -14.39
C PRO A 387 10.03 -11.86 -14.77
N SER A 388 9.43 -12.52 -13.78
CA SER A 388 8.59 -13.70 -14.00
C SER A 388 7.37 -13.40 -14.88
N HIS A 389 6.92 -12.14 -14.93
CA HIS A 389 5.89 -11.69 -15.85
C HIS A 389 6.04 -10.19 -16.15
N PRO A 390 5.75 -9.72 -17.40
CA PRO A 390 5.91 -8.32 -17.78
C PRO A 390 5.02 -7.33 -17.01
N SER A 391 4.05 -7.80 -16.23
CA SER A 391 3.25 -6.93 -15.36
C SER A 391 4.01 -6.37 -14.17
N LEU A 392 5.19 -6.89 -13.84
CA LEU A 392 5.97 -6.43 -12.68
C LEU A 392 6.47 -5.00 -12.88
N LEU A 393 7.09 -4.73 -14.03
CA LEU A 393 7.80 -3.48 -14.29
C LEU A 393 7.12 -2.70 -15.42
N THR A 394 6.76 -1.45 -15.15
CA THR A 394 6.33 -0.49 -16.18
C THR A 394 7.33 0.67 -16.22
N PRO A 395 8.19 0.76 -17.25
CA PRO A 395 9.19 1.82 -17.32
C PRO A 395 8.55 3.18 -17.57
N VAL A 396 9.07 4.21 -16.89
CA VAL A 396 8.69 5.62 -17.08
C VAL A 396 9.93 6.46 -17.26
N LYS A 397 10.01 7.15 -18.40
CA LYS A 397 11.11 8.07 -18.72
C LYS A 397 10.93 9.40 -18.01
N PHE A 398 11.98 9.89 -17.38
CA PHE A 398 12.02 11.22 -16.80
C PHE A 398 12.08 12.29 -17.88
N ASN A 399 11.55 13.47 -17.58
CA ASN A 399 11.42 14.58 -18.51
C ASN A 399 11.85 15.91 -17.86
N PRO A 400 13.17 16.22 -17.89
CA PRO A 400 13.69 17.45 -17.29
C PRO A 400 13.18 18.72 -17.97
N GLN A 401 12.78 18.66 -19.25
CA GLN A 401 12.16 19.79 -19.94
C GLN A 401 10.77 20.10 -19.38
N ALA A 402 9.95 19.08 -19.12
CA ALA A 402 8.65 19.24 -18.47
C ALA A 402 8.80 19.78 -17.05
N ARG A 403 9.81 19.29 -16.31
CA ARG A 403 10.19 19.82 -14.99
C ARG A 403 10.53 21.31 -15.06
N ALA A 404 11.40 21.72 -15.98
CA ALA A 404 11.80 23.12 -16.14
C ALA A 404 10.61 24.06 -16.46
N VAL A 405 9.60 23.57 -17.20
CA VAL A 405 8.38 24.34 -17.46
C VAL A 405 7.62 24.60 -16.15
N LEU A 406 7.42 23.59 -15.30
CA LEU A 406 6.77 23.80 -14.00
C LEU A 406 7.62 24.70 -13.10
N ASP A 407 8.93 24.50 -13.07
CA ASP A 407 9.83 25.29 -12.23
C ASP A 407 9.78 26.77 -12.60
N ASN A 408 9.68 27.08 -13.90
CA ASN A 408 9.49 28.47 -14.35
C ASN A 408 8.11 29.04 -13.98
N VAL A 409 7.04 28.25 -14.06
CA VAL A 409 5.68 28.66 -13.68
C VAL A 409 5.59 28.95 -12.18
N TYR A 410 6.23 28.12 -11.36
CA TYR A 410 6.20 28.16 -9.91
C TYR A 410 7.49 28.71 -9.30
N LYS A 411 8.27 29.52 -10.03
CA LYS A 411 9.57 30.05 -9.56
C LYS A 411 9.52 30.81 -8.23
N ASN A 412 8.37 31.44 -7.92
CA ASN A 412 8.16 32.15 -6.65
C ASN A 412 7.67 31.22 -5.52
N TRP A 413 7.53 29.93 -5.80
CA TRP A 413 6.97 28.90 -4.91
C TRP A 413 7.97 27.78 -4.59
N ILE A 414 9.11 27.72 -5.28
CA ILE A 414 10.10 26.64 -5.17
C ILE A 414 11.25 27.04 -4.26
#